data_AF-A0A2I0J5Y0-F1
#
_entry.id   AF-A0A2I0J5Y0-F1
#
_cell.length_a   1.000
_cell.length_b   1.000
_cell.length_c   1.000
_cell.angle_alpha   90.00
_cell.angle_beta   90.00
_cell.angle_gamma   90.00
#
_symmetry.space_group_name_H-M   'P 1'
#
loop_
_entity.id
_entity.type
_entity.pdbx_description
1 polymer ?
#
loop_
_entity_poly.entity_id
_entity_poly.type
_entity_poly.pdbx_seq_one_letter_code
_entity_poly.pdbx_strand_id
1 'polypeptide(L)'
;MDRCRKLYEKYLEWSPENCYAWSKYAELERSLSETERARAIFELAISQSALDMPEVLWKAYIDFEISEGEFQRTRELYERLLDRTKHLKVWISYAKFEASAMDDSTSSELEQRDMKPQCIERARRVFDRAVSYFRNSAPELKEERAMLLEEWLNLENSFGELGNVSLVQSKLPKKLKKKRQLMTEDGPAGYEEYFDYLFPEETQAPTMKILEAAYKWKKQKIGSDED
;
A
#
# COMPACT_ATOMS: atom_id res chain seq x y z
N MET A 1 22.54 13.46 -30.77
CA MET A 1 21.28 13.22 -30.03
C MET A 1 20.29 12.44 -30.86
N ASP A 2 19.95 12.85 -32.09
CA ASP A 2 18.98 12.14 -32.93
C ASP A 2 19.34 10.69 -33.26
N ARG A 3 20.63 10.35 -33.31
CA ARG A 3 21.08 8.96 -33.49
C ARG A 3 20.73 8.07 -32.29
N CYS A 4 20.83 8.60 -31.06
CA CYS A 4 20.49 7.85 -29.85
C CYS A 4 18.98 7.64 -29.73
N ARG A 5 18.19 8.67 -30.05
CA ARG A 5 16.72 8.58 -30.08
C ARG A 5 16.23 7.50 -31.05
N LYS A 6 16.71 7.53 -32.30
CA LYS A 6 16.40 6.51 -33.31
C LYS A 6 16.79 5.09 -32.89
N LEU A 7 17.87 4.95 -32.12
CA LEU A 7 18.28 3.65 -31.60
C LEU A 7 17.31 3.12 -30.54
N TYR A 8 16.88 3.98 -29.61
CA TYR A 8 15.88 3.62 -28.61
C TYR A 8 14.51 3.35 -29.25
N GLU A 9 14.05 4.21 -30.15
CA GLU A 9 12.80 4.02 -30.90
C GLU A 9 12.80 2.66 -31.61
N LYS A 10 13.83 2.35 -32.40
CA LYS A 10 13.95 1.08 -33.11
C LYS A 10 14.05 -0.13 -32.17
N TYR A 11 14.68 0.04 -31.00
CA TYR A 11 14.77 -1.03 -30.01
C TYR A 11 13.41 -1.34 -29.39
N LEU A 12 12.66 -0.29 -29.04
CA LEU A 12 11.34 -0.39 -28.43
C LEU A 12 10.26 -0.84 -29.43
N GLU A 13 10.43 -0.56 -30.73
CA GLU A 13 9.64 -1.19 -31.80
C GLU A 13 9.81 -2.71 -31.83
N TRP A 14 11.01 -3.21 -31.51
CA TRP A 14 11.30 -4.65 -31.53
C TRP A 14 10.95 -5.36 -30.21
N SER A 15 11.18 -4.71 -29.06
CA SER A 15 10.85 -5.24 -27.74
C SER A 15 10.14 -4.17 -26.89
N PRO A 16 8.82 -3.98 -27.10
CA PRO A 16 8.03 -3.01 -26.34
C PRO A 16 7.80 -3.46 -24.89
N GLU A 17 7.99 -4.74 -24.57
CA GLU A 17 7.84 -5.27 -23.20
C GLU A 17 8.96 -4.86 -22.24
N ASN A 18 10.09 -4.39 -22.78
CA ASN A 18 11.30 -4.10 -22.00
C ASN A 18 11.18 -2.79 -21.21
N CYS A 19 10.69 -2.89 -19.97
CA CYS A 19 10.58 -1.78 -19.03
C CYS A 19 11.90 -1.04 -18.79
N TYR A 20 13.03 -1.74 -18.80
CA TYR A 20 14.34 -1.11 -18.56
C TYR A 20 14.71 -0.15 -19.70
N ALA A 21 14.46 -0.55 -20.95
CA ALA A 21 14.72 0.30 -22.10
C ALA A 21 13.84 1.55 -22.11
N TRP A 22 12.56 1.42 -21.75
CA TRP A 22 11.65 2.57 -21.57
C TRP A 22 12.17 3.55 -20.53
N SER A 23 12.52 3.05 -19.33
CA SER A 23 13.07 3.91 -18.26
C SER A 23 14.37 4.59 -18.67
N LYS A 24 15.29 3.88 -19.35
CA LYS A 24 16.53 4.48 -19.85
C LYS A 24 16.32 5.50 -20.94
N TYR A 25 15.31 5.32 -21.78
CA TYR A 25 14.98 6.31 -22.79
C TYR A 25 14.41 7.58 -22.16
N ALA A 26 13.51 7.45 -21.19
CA ALA A 26 12.97 8.61 -20.47
C ALA A 26 14.06 9.34 -19.64
N GLU A 27 14.97 8.61 -18.98
CA GLU A 27 16.12 9.18 -18.28
C GLU A 27 17.03 9.98 -19.22
N LEU A 28 17.24 9.49 -20.45
CA LEU A 28 17.99 10.23 -21.47
C LEU A 28 17.31 11.56 -21.80
N GLU A 29 16.01 11.58 -22.10
CA GLU A 29 15.31 12.84 -22.40
C GLU A 29 15.31 13.79 -21.19
N ARG A 30 15.17 13.27 -19.96
CA ARG A 30 15.32 14.09 -18.75
C ARG A 30 16.70 14.74 -18.66
N SER A 31 17.77 14.00 -18.97
CA SER A 31 19.14 14.55 -18.96
C SER A 31 19.38 15.67 -19.97
N LEU A 32 18.50 15.80 -20.97
CA LEU A 32 18.49 16.87 -21.97
C LEU A 32 17.56 18.02 -21.60
N SER A 33 16.99 17.98 -20.39
CA SER A 33 15.95 18.92 -19.92
C SER A 33 14.69 18.90 -20.79
N GLU A 34 14.44 17.80 -21.49
CA GLU A 34 13.26 17.57 -22.34
C GLU A 34 12.18 16.84 -21.53
N THR A 35 11.68 17.49 -20.48
CA THR A 35 10.78 16.89 -19.49
C THR A 35 9.46 16.40 -20.09
N GLU A 36 8.85 17.17 -20.98
CA GLU A 36 7.62 16.76 -21.67
C GLU A 36 7.82 15.53 -22.56
N ARG A 37 9.00 15.38 -23.18
CA ARG A 37 9.33 14.18 -23.96
C ARG A 37 9.53 12.97 -23.06
N ALA A 38 10.23 13.15 -21.93
CA ALA A 38 10.39 12.08 -20.94
C ALA A 38 9.03 11.59 -20.42
N ARG A 39 8.09 12.51 -20.12
CA ARG A 39 6.70 12.16 -19.74
C ARG A 39 5.97 11.41 -20.84
N ALA A 40 6.05 11.88 -22.08
CA ALA A 40 5.42 11.20 -23.21
C ALA A 40 5.93 9.76 -23.38
N ILE A 41 7.23 9.53 -23.16
CA ILE A 41 7.83 8.19 -23.18
C ILE A 41 7.27 7.31 -22.05
N PHE A 42 7.17 7.84 -20.83
CA PHE A 42 6.59 7.10 -19.71
C PHE A 42 5.10 6.76 -19.93
N GLU A 43 4.30 7.72 -20.40
CA GLU A 43 2.88 7.47 -20.72
C GLU A 43 2.71 6.43 -21.83
N LEU A 44 3.55 6.49 -22.87
CA LEU A 44 3.57 5.47 -23.92
C LEU A 44 3.94 4.10 -23.35
N ALA A 45 4.92 4.04 -22.46
CA ALA A 45 5.37 2.80 -21.84
C ALA A 45 4.27 2.16 -20.97
N ILE A 46 3.58 2.91 -20.11
CA ILE A 46 2.50 2.36 -19.25
C ILE A 46 1.21 2.02 -20.01
N SER A 47 1.08 2.50 -21.25
CA SER A 47 -0.01 2.15 -22.17
C SER A 47 0.21 0.81 -22.89
N GLN A 48 1.42 0.25 -22.86
CA GLN A 48 1.71 -1.06 -23.47
C GLN A 48 0.91 -2.16 -22.77
N SER A 49 0.38 -3.10 -23.56
CA SER A 49 -0.48 -4.18 -23.07
C SER A 49 0.28 -5.28 -22.32
N ALA A 50 1.55 -5.48 -22.66
CA ALA A 50 2.43 -6.48 -22.07
C ALA A 50 3.76 -5.82 -21.71
N LEU A 51 4.15 -5.96 -20.44
CA LEU A 51 5.36 -5.40 -19.86
C LEU A 51 5.96 -6.46 -18.94
N ASP A 52 7.28 -6.68 -19.01
CA ASP A 52 7.96 -7.71 -18.23
C ASP A 52 7.92 -7.43 -16.73
N MET A 53 8.23 -6.19 -16.36
CA MET A 53 8.29 -5.73 -14.97
C MET A 53 7.57 -4.38 -14.83
N PRO A 54 6.22 -4.38 -14.86
CA PRO A 54 5.44 -3.14 -14.79
C PRO A 54 5.78 -2.32 -13.54
N GLU A 55 5.99 -2.98 -12.40
CA GLU A 55 6.31 -2.33 -11.12
C GLU A 55 7.55 -1.42 -11.19
N VAL A 56 8.58 -1.84 -11.93
CA VAL A 56 9.83 -1.07 -12.09
C VAL A 56 9.57 0.20 -12.91
N LEU A 57 8.77 0.09 -13.97
CA LEU A 57 8.42 1.21 -14.82
C LEU A 57 7.55 2.23 -14.08
N TRP A 58 6.52 1.78 -13.37
CA TRP A 58 5.66 2.64 -12.57
C TRP A 58 6.45 3.36 -11.48
N LYS A 59 7.35 2.65 -10.79
CA LYS A 59 8.24 3.27 -9.81
C LYS A 59 9.12 4.34 -10.44
N ALA A 60 9.75 4.04 -11.58
CA ALA A 60 10.60 5.00 -12.27
C ALA A 60 9.82 6.25 -12.70
N TYR A 61 8.57 6.09 -13.15
CA TYR A 61 7.73 7.23 -13.53
C TYR A 61 7.30 8.08 -12.33
N ILE A 62 6.91 7.43 -11.22
CA ILE A 62 6.59 8.13 -9.96
C ILE A 62 7.81 8.89 -9.43
N ASP A 63 8.98 8.25 -9.38
CA ASP A 63 10.23 8.89 -8.95
C ASP A 63 10.59 10.08 -9.84
N PHE A 64 10.30 9.98 -11.15
CA PHE A 64 10.49 11.07 -12.11
C PHE A 64 9.61 12.28 -11.76
N GLU A 65 8.30 12.12 -11.63
CA GLU A 65 7.41 13.27 -11.33
C GLU A 65 7.69 13.87 -9.94
N ILE A 66 8.07 13.05 -8.95
CA ILE A 66 8.54 13.54 -7.64
C ILE A 66 9.80 14.40 -7.81
N SER A 67 10.75 13.98 -8.65
CA SER A 67 12.00 14.73 -8.88
C SER A 67 11.79 16.05 -9.61
N GLU A 68 10.74 16.15 -10.43
CA GLU A 68 10.33 17.38 -11.12
C GLU A 68 9.46 18.29 -10.22
N GLY A 69 9.10 17.86 -9.01
CA GLY A 69 8.22 18.62 -8.11
C GLY A 69 6.74 18.60 -8.52
N GLU A 70 6.35 17.71 -9.43
CA GLU A 70 4.98 17.61 -9.96
C GLU A 70 4.12 16.74 -9.03
N PHE A 71 3.82 17.26 -7.84
CA PHE A 71 3.10 16.51 -6.80
C PHE A 71 1.69 16.11 -7.23
N GLN A 72 0.99 16.98 -7.96
CA GLN A 72 -0.37 16.69 -8.42
C GLN A 72 -0.38 15.53 -9.43
N ARG A 73 0.54 15.52 -10.39
CA ARG A 73 0.71 14.40 -11.33
C ARG A 73 1.09 13.12 -10.61
N THR A 74 1.97 13.23 -9.61
CA THR A 74 2.36 12.07 -8.79
C THR A 74 1.15 11.45 -8.08
N ARG A 75 0.23 12.25 -7.53
CA ARG A 75 -1.02 11.74 -6.93
C ARG A 75 -1.86 10.99 -7.95
N GLU A 76 -2.05 11.58 -9.12
CA GLU A 76 -2.82 10.96 -10.21
C GLU A 76 -2.19 9.63 -10.67
N LEU A 77 -0.86 9.55 -10.72
CA LEU A 77 -0.15 8.30 -11.01
C LEU A 77 -0.37 7.24 -9.93
N TYR A 78 -0.32 7.61 -8.65
CA TYR A 78 -0.63 6.68 -7.56
C TYR A 78 -2.07 6.17 -7.62
N GLU A 79 -3.05 7.04 -7.90
CA GLU A 79 -4.45 6.63 -8.05
C GLU A 79 -4.62 5.67 -9.24
N ARG A 80 -4.05 5.99 -10.41
CA ARG A 80 -4.06 5.09 -11.59
C ARG A 80 -3.39 3.74 -11.29
N LEU A 81 -2.26 3.75 -10.58
CA LEU A 81 -1.57 2.52 -10.18
C LEU A 81 -2.40 1.72 -9.19
N LEU A 82 -3.08 2.39 -8.26
CA LEU A 82 -3.99 1.74 -7.32
C LEU A 82 -5.18 1.12 -8.04
N ASP A 83 -5.73 1.75 -9.07
CA ASP A 83 -6.83 1.17 -9.86
C ASP A 83 -6.42 -0.11 -10.61
N ARG A 84 -5.15 -0.23 -10.99
CA ARG A 84 -4.60 -1.46 -11.59
C ARG A 84 -4.22 -2.51 -10.55
N THR A 85 -3.66 -2.09 -9.41
CA THR A 85 -3.14 -3.01 -8.38
C THR A 85 -3.45 -2.47 -6.99
N LYS A 86 -3.88 -3.34 -6.07
CA LYS A 86 -4.14 -2.94 -4.68
C LYS A 86 -3.07 -3.50 -3.71
N HIS A 87 -1.84 -3.65 -4.20
CA HIS A 87 -0.73 -4.18 -3.42
C HIS A 87 -0.37 -3.29 -2.23
N LEU A 88 -0.07 -3.91 -1.09
CA LEU A 88 0.32 -3.24 0.14
C LEU A 88 1.45 -2.20 -0.06
N LYS A 89 2.49 -2.57 -0.82
CA LYS A 89 3.64 -1.70 -1.06
C LYS A 89 3.26 -0.38 -1.75
N VAL A 90 2.26 -0.40 -2.64
CA VAL A 90 1.78 0.81 -3.34
C VAL A 90 1.08 1.74 -2.35
N TRP A 91 0.23 1.21 -1.47
CA TRP A 91 -0.42 1.99 -0.42
C TRP A 91 0.58 2.66 0.52
N ILE A 92 1.59 1.91 0.99
CA ILE A 92 2.64 2.43 1.87
C ILE A 92 3.45 3.52 1.14
N SER A 93 3.84 3.27 -0.11
CA SER A 93 4.59 4.24 -0.90
C SER A 93 3.80 5.53 -1.11
N TYR A 94 2.49 5.42 -1.39
CA TYR A 94 1.64 6.58 -1.57
C TYR A 94 1.48 7.40 -0.28
N ALA A 95 1.27 6.74 0.86
CA ALA A 95 1.17 7.43 2.14
C ALA A 95 2.49 8.12 2.54
N LYS A 96 3.64 7.46 2.30
CA LYS A 96 4.96 8.06 2.53
C LYS A 96 5.20 9.27 1.63
N PHE A 97 4.78 9.19 0.36
CA PHE A 97 4.80 10.34 -0.55
C PHE A 97 3.96 11.49 0.00
N GLU A 98 2.69 11.29 0.38
CA GLU A 98 1.85 12.38 0.90
C GLU A 98 2.43 13.00 2.18
N ALA A 99 3.11 12.20 3.01
CA ALA A 99 3.77 12.69 4.22
C ALA A 99 4.97 13.60 3.94
N SER A 100 5.67 13.39 2.82
CA SER A 100 6.83 14.19 2.41
C SER A 100 6.54 15.21 1.30
N ALA A 101 5.37 15.13 0.66
CA ALA A 101 4.98 15.97 -0.46
C ALA A 101 4.63 17.38 0.00
N MET A 102 5.65 18.21 0.16
CA MET A 102 5.50 19.65 0.32
C MET A 102 5.38 20.28 -1.07
N ASP A 103 4.37 21.10 -1.30
CA ASP A 103 4.20 21.83 -2.56
C ASP A 103 5.30 22.89 -2.66
N ASP A 104 6.45 22.49 -3.20
CA ASP A 104 7.67 23.29 -3.13
C ASP A 104 8.07 23.82 -4.50
N SER A 105 7.70 25.08 -4.74
CA SER A 105 8.42 25.91 -5.70
C SER A 105 8.81 27.28 -5.16
N THR A 106 8.36 27.68 -3.96
CA THR A 106 8.62 29.04 -3.43
C THR A 106 8.34 29.22 -1.93
N SER A 107 8.15 28.15 -1.16
CA SER A 107 7.57 28.26 0.18
C SER A 107 8.61 28.54 1.28
N SER A 108 8.42 29.63 2.03
CA SER A 108 9.29 30.01 3.17
C SER A 108 9.22 28.98 4.31
N GLU A 109 10.21 28.98 5.22
CA GLU A 109 10.22 28.07 6.39
C GLU A 109 8.93 28.13 7.23
N LEU A 110 8.27 29.29 7.26
CA LEU A 110 6.98 29.49 7.93
C LEU A 110 5.85 28.76 7.20
N GLU A 111 5.80 28.84 5.87
CA GLU A 111 4.81 28.15 5.05
C GLU A 111 4.99 26.63 5.10
N GLN A 112 6.24 26.15 5.14
CA GLN A 112 6.55 24.72 5.32
C GLN A 112 6.04 24.18 6.67
N ARG A 113 6.14 24.98 7.75
CA ARG A 113 5.56 24.61 9.06
C ARG A 113 4.05 24.46 9.01
N ASP A 114 3.36 25.35 8.29
CA ASP A 114 1.90 25.31 8.17
C ASP A 114 1.40 24.19 7.24
N MET A 115 2.21 23.77 6.26
CA MET A 115 1.87 22.70 5.32
C MET A 115 2.10 21.29 5.88
N LYS A 116 3.03 21.13 6.82
CA LYS A 116 3.37 19.82 7.39
C LYS A 116 2.16 19.09 8.01
N PRO A 117 1.28 19.73 8.81
CA PRO A 117 0.04 19.11 9.27
C PRO A 117 -0.87 18.62 8.14
N GLN A 118 -0.95 19.35 7.02
CA GLN A 118 -1.79 18.95 5.88
C GLN A 118 -1.23 17.72 5.17
N CYS A 119 0.10 17.62 5.03
CA CYS A 119 0.79 16.46 4.47
C CYS A 119 0.53 15.20 5.31
N ILE A 120 0.66 15.35 6.64
CA ILE A 120 0.36 14.28 7.60
C ILE A 120 -1.10 13.82 7.48
N GLU A 121 -2.04 14.76 7.38
CA GLU A 121 -3.46 14.45 7.22
C GLU A 121 -3.74 13.72 5.89
N ARG A 122 -3.10 14.12 4.79
CA ARG A 122 -3.20 13.40 3.51
C ARG A 122 -2.67 11.97 3.62
N ALA A 123 -1.52 11.77 4.26
CA ALA A 123 -0.96 10.44 4.51
C ALA A 123 -1.90 9.56 5.34
N ARG A 124 -2.49 10.10 6.41
CA ARG A 124 -3.50 9.41 7.24
C ARG A 124 -4.70 8.96 6.41
N ARG A 125 -5.22 9.82 5.54
CA ARG A 125 -6.33 9.46 4.63
C ARG A 125 -5.98 8.29 3.72
N VAL A 126 -4.76 8.24 3.18
CA VAL A 126 -4.30 7.11 2.37
C VAL A 126 -4.28 5.82 3.20
N PHE A 127 -3.75 5.86 4.42
CA PHE A 127 -3.76 4.71 5.32
C PHE A 127 -5.18 4.27 5.70
N ASP A 128 -6.08 5.17 6.06
CA ASP A 128 -7.46 4.82 6.38
C ASP A 128 -8.18 4.19 5.18
N ARG A 129 -7.93 4.69 3.97
CA ARG A 129 -8.48 4.10 2.74
C ARG A 129 -7.93 2.70 2.49
N ALA A 130 -6.62 2.50 2.67
CA ALA A 130 -5.98 1.20 2.56
C ALA A 130 -6.50 0.20 3.62
N VAL A 131 -6.62 0.62 4.88
CA VAL A 131 -7.20 -0.19 5.97
C VAL A 131 -8.63 -0.58 5.64
N SER A 132 -9.43 0.35 5.11
CA SER A 132 -10.81 0.07 4.70
C SER A 132 -10.88 -0.93 3.55
N TYR A 133 -9.97 -0.83 2.58
CA TYR A 133 -9.84 -1.82 1.49
C TYR A 133 -9.52 -3.22 2.02
N PHE A 134 -8.46 -3.38 2.82
CA PHE A 134 -8.10 -4.69 3.37
C PHE A 134 -9.15 -5.25 4.32
N ARG A 135 -9.92 -4.38 4.98
CA ARG A 135 -11.03 -4.82 5.82
C ARG A 135 -12.22 -5.34 5.01
N ASN A 136 -12.63 -4.62 3.96
CA ASN A 136 -13.91 -4.84 3.30
C ASN A 136 -13.80 -5.63 2.00
N SER A 137 -12.69 -5.46 1.27
CA SER A 137 -12.50 -6.00 -0.08
C SER A 137 -11.50 -7.16 -0.13
N ALA A 138 -10.57 -7.23 0.83
CA ALA A 138 -9.58 -8.31 0.93
C ALA A 138 -9.41 -8.82 2.38
N PRO A 139 -10.49 -9.25 3.06
CA PRO A 139 -10.46 -9.65 4.48
C PRO A 139 -9.55 -10.86 4.78
N GLU A 140 -9.20 -11.64 3.77
CA GLU A 140 -8.24 -12.74 3.83
C GLU A 140 -6.79 -12.27 3.99
N LEU A 141 -6.46 -11.05 3.54
CA LEU A 141 -5.11 -10.45 3.58
C LEU A 141 -4.85 -9.77 4.94
N LYS A 142 -5.03 -10.55 6.01
CA LYS A 142 -4.89 -10.06 7.39
C LYS A 142 -3.45 -9.69 7.76
N GLU A 143 -2.49 -10.42 7.21
CA GLU A 143 -1.06 -10.16 7.44
C GLU A 143 -0.66 -8.83 6.81
N GLU A 144 -1.09 -8.57 5.57
CA GLU A 144 -0.84 -7.32 4.87
C GLU A 144 -1.49 -6.14 5.59
N ARG A 145 -2.71 -6.32 6.10
CA ARG A 145 -3.38 -5.31 6.93
C ARG A 145 -2.61 -5.05 8.23
N ALA A 146 -2.05 -6.08 8.86
CA ALA A 146 -1.22 -5.92 10.06
C ALA A 146 0.05 -5.13 9.74
N MET A 147 0.76 -5.50 8.67
CA MET A 147 1.96 -4.78 8.20
C MET A 147 1.65 -3.33 7.84
N LEU A 148 0.50 -3.06 7.21
CA LEU A 148 0.06 -1.70 6.91
C LEU A 148 -0.07 -0.84 8.18
N LEU A 149 -0.67 -1.39 9.24
CA LEU A 149 -0.85 -0.69 10.51
C LEU A 149 0.48 -0.51 11.25
N GLU A 150 1.40 -1.47 11.16
CA GLU A 150 2.76 -1.32 11.67
C GLU A 150 3.51 -0.19 10.97
N GLU A 151 3.42 -0.11 9.64
CA GLU A 151 4.02 0.99 8.87
C GLU A 151 3.36 2.35 9.17
N TRP A 152 2.04 2.38 9.36
CA TRP A 152 1.37 3.61 9.80
C TRP A 152 1.84 4.03 11.19
N LEU A 153 1.96 3.10 12.14
CA LEU A 153 2.47 3.37 13.48
C LEU A 153 3.90 3.94 13.42
N ASN A 154 4.77 3.35 12.61
CA ASN A 154 6.13 3.82 12.40
C ASN A 154 6.15 5.24 11.82
N LEU A 155 5.25 5.54 10.89
CA LEU A 155 5.15 6.87 10.31
C LEU A 155 4.66 7.91 11.34
N GLU A 156 3.63 7.60 12.13
CA GLU A 156 3.16 8.48 13.20
C GLU A 156 4.25 8.75 14.24
N ASN A 157 5.04 7.73 14.61
CA ASN A 157 6.20 7.92 15.49
C ASN A 157 7.23 8.88 14.89
N SER A 158 7.43 8.84 13.56
CA SER A 158 8.42 9.70 12.88
C SER A 158 8.01 11.18 12.83
N PHE A 159 6.73 11.49 13.00
CA PHE A 159 6.23 12.87 13.03
C PHE A 159 6.44 13.59 14.37
N GLY A 160 6.87 12.90 15.42
CA GLY A 160 7.08 13.49 16.74
C GLY A 160 5.79 14.07 17.32
N GLU A 161 5.80 15.35 17.70
CA GLU A 161 4.64 16.02 18.32
C GLU A 161 3.42 16.13 17.39
N LEU A 162 3.61 16.11 16.07
CA LEU A 162 2.51 16.13 15.10
C LEU A 162 1.89 14.73 14.88
N GLY A 163 2.58 13.70 15.35
CA GLY A 163 2.15 12.30 15.26
C GLY A 163 1.05 11.95 16.24
N ASN A 164 0.23 10.97 15.87
CA ASN A 164 -0.82 10.41 16.70
C ASN A 164 -0.68 8.88 16.78
N VAL A 165 0.25 8.45 17.63
CA VAL A 165 0.59 7.04 17.84
C VAL A 165 -0.58 6.26 18.44
N SER A 166 -1.34 6.87 19.34
CA SER A 166 -2.46 6.22 20.04
C SER A 166 -3.61 5.86 19.09
N LEU A 167 -3.83 6.68 18.05
CA LEU A 167 -4.80 6.40 17.00
C LEU A 167 -4.52 5.06 16.32
N VAL A 168 -3.26 4.78 15.96
CA VAL A 168 -2.91 3.53 15.27
C VAL A 168 -2.80 2.35 16.25
N GLN A 169 -2.27 2.58 17.45
CA GLN A 169 -2.17 1.53 18.48
C GLN A 169 -3.52 0.89 18.79
N SER A 170 -4.60 1.68 18.80
CA SER A 170 -5.96 1.17 19.02
C SER A 170 -6.47 0.22 17.92
N LYS A 171 -5.85 0.24 16.73
CA LYS A 171 -6.23 -0.56 15.56
C LYS A 171 -5.39 -1.83 15.40
N LEU A 172 -4.24 -1.94 16.08
CA LEU A 172 -3.29 -3.04 15.88
C LEU A 172 -3.88 -4.41 16.25
N PRO A 173 -3.61 -5.44 15.43
CA PRO A 173 -4.08 -6.79 15.71
C PRO A 173 -3.23 -7.49 16.78
N LYS A 174 -3.82 -8.52 17.38
CA LYS A 174 -3.08 -9.52 18.15
C LYS A 174 -2.64 -10.65 17.22
N LYS A 175 -1.34 -10.94 17.18
CA LYS A 175 -0.79 -12.10 16.46
C LYS A 175 -1.06 -13.37 17.25
N LEU A 176 -1.69 -14.35 16.62
CA LEU A 176 -2.08 -15.62 17.20
C LEU A 176 -1.38 -16.76 16.46
N LYS A 177 -0.88 -17.74 17.21
CA LYS A 177 -0.32 -18.97 16.65
C LYS A 177 -1.42 -20.02 16.56
N LYS A 178 -1.75 -20.47 15.36
CA LYS A 178 -2.79 -21.49 15.09
C LYS A 178 -2.18 -22.74 14.47
N LYS A 179 -2.90 -23.85 14.56
CA LYS A 179 -2.56 -25.13 13.91
C LYS A 179 -3.66 -25.46 12.91
N ARG A 180 -3.31 -25.70 11.65
CA ARG A 180 -4.21 -26.28 10.65
C ARG A 180 -3.80 -27.71 10.34
N GLN A 181 -4.77 -28.57 10.07
CA GLN A 181 -4.50 -29.94 9.66
C GLN A 181 -4.12 -29.95 8.17
N LEU A 182 -3.00 -30.59 7.84
CA LEU A 182 -2.57 -30.80 6.47
C LEU A 182 -3.28 -32.03 5.90
N MET A 183 -3.86 -31.87 4.71
CA MET A 183 -4.48 -32.95 3.96
C MET A 183 -3.57 -33.32 2.79
N THR A 184 -3.23 -34.59 2.65
CA THR A 184 -2.63 -35.18 1.44
C THR A 184 -3.63 -36.12 0.78
N GLU A 185 -3.32 -36.59 -0.43
CA GLU A 185 -4.18 -37.53 -1.17
C GLU A 185 -4.46 -38.83 -0.37
N ASP A 186 -3.56 -39.22 0.54
CA ASP A 186 -3.69 -40.38 1.44
C ASP A 186 -4.33 -40.09 2.81
N GLY A 187 -4.84 -38.87 3.03
CA GLY A 187 -5.48 -38.46 4.29
C GLY A 187 -4.68 -37.46 5.13
N PRO A 188 -4.89 -37.39 6.47
CA PRO A 188 -4.24 -36.38 7.31
C PRO A 188 -2.74 -36.61 7.48
N ALA A 189 -1.93 -35.73 6.87
CA ALA A 189 -0.46 -35.79 6.85
C ALA A 189 0.23 -35.07 8.02
N GLY A 190 -0.51 -34.36 8.88
CA GLY A 190 0.04 -33.68 10.04
C GLY A 190 -0.64 -32.36 10.36
N TYR A 191 0.02 -31.53 11.17
CA TYR A 191 -0.42 -30.18 11.51
C TYR A 191 0.64 -29.17 11.07
N GLU A 192 0.20 -28.08 10.45
CA GLU A 192 1.04 -26.92 10.13
C GLU A 192 0.73 -25.78 11.09
N GLU A 193 1.78 -25.22 11.69
CA GLU A 193 1.67 -24.01 12.50
C GLU A 193 1.68 -22.78 11.59
N TYR A 194 0.66 -21.93 11.70
CA TYR A 194 0.58 -20.67 10.95
C TYR A 194 0.19 -19.52 11.89
N PHE A 195 0.49 -18.29 11.47
CA PHE A 195 0.09 -17.09 12.19
C PHE A 195 -1.24 -16.55 11.64
N ASP A 196 -2.12 -16.18 12.55
CA ASP A 196 -3.35 -15.45 12.26
C ASP A 196 -3.35 -14.12 13.03
N TYR A 197 -4.15 -13.17 12.59
CA TYR A 197 -4.25 -11.85 13.19
C TYR A 197 -5.69 -11.57 13.62
N LEU A 198 -5.85 -11.20 14.89
CA LEU A 198 -7.15 -10.85 15.46
C LEU A 198 -7.23 -9.34 15.68
N PHE A 199 -8.06 -8.67 14.89
CA PHE A 199 -8.20 -7.21 14.99
C PHE A 199 -9.15 -6.83 16.15
N PRO A 200 -8.94 -5.68 16.82
CA PRO A 200 -9.77 -5.25 17.95
C PRO A 200 -11.28 -5.24 17.65
N GLU A 201 -11.68 -4.78 16.47
CA GLU A 201 -13.07 -4.81 15.98
C GLU A 201 -13.67 -6.22 15.84
N GLU A 202 -12.86 -7.22 15.52
CA GLU A 202 -13.31 -8.62 15.38
C GLU A 202 -13.61 -9.24 16.74
N THR A 203 -12.97 -8.77 17.81
CA THR A 203 -13.25 -9.22 19.19
C THR A 203 -14.60 -8.72 19.71
N GLN A 204 -15.18 -7.69 19.09
CA GLN A 204 -16.43 -7.09 19.54
C GLN A 204 -17.67 -7.69 18.84
N ALA A 205 -17.55 -8.25 17.62
CA ALA A 205 -18.71 -8.56 16.78
C ALA A 205 -19.31 -9.99 16.90
N PRO A 206 -18.54 -11.11 16.99
CA PRO A 206 -19.12 -12.46 17.13
C PRO A 206 -18.78 -13.20 18.44
N THR A 207 -17.70 -12.82 19.12
CA THR A 207 -17.23 -13.44 20.36
C THR A 207 -18.19 -13.25 21.52
N MET A 208 -18.89 -12.11 21.58
CA MET A 208 -19.95 -11.87 22.56
C MET A 208 -21.10 -12.86 22.39
N LYS A 209 -21.52 -13.16 21.15
CA LYS A 209 -22.62 -14.12 20.89
C LYS A 209 -22.23 -15.57 21.20
N ILE A 210 -20.99 -15.96 20.91
CA ILE A 210 -20.47 -17.30 21.24
C ILE A 210 -20.35 -17.47 22.76
N LEU A 211 -19.82 -16.47 23.46
CA LEU A 211 -19.71 -16.46 24.93
C LEU A 211 -21.10 -16.42 25.59
N GLU A 212 -22.03 -15.65 25.06
CA GLU A 212 -23.41 -15.57 25.56
C GLU A 212 -24.17 -16.89 25.32
N ALA A 213 -23.97 -17.55 24.17
CA ALA A 213 -24.50 -18.87 23.89
C ALA A 213 -23.89 -19.95 24.81
N ALA A 214 -22.58 -19.90 25.06
CA ALA A 214 -21.91 -20.79 26.00
C ALA A 214 -22.41 -20.59 27.45
N TYR A 215 -22.65 -19.34 27.86
CA TYR A 215 -23.22 -19.01 29.16
C TYR A 215 -24.67 -19.51 29.29
N LYS A 216 -25.50 -19.32 28.26
CA LYS A 216 -26.89 -19.84 28.21
C LYS A 216 -26.94 -21.37 28.29
N TRP A 217 -26.06 -22.06 27.56
CA TRP A 217 -25.94 -23.53 27.63
C TRP A 217 -25.58 -24.02 29.03
N LYS A 218 -24.62 -23.36 29.70
CA LYS A 218 -24.23 -23.69 31.07
C LYS A 218 -25.38 -23.47 32.07
N LYS A 219 -26.15 -22.39 31.92
CA LYS A 219 -27.28 -22.08 32.81
C LYS A 219 -28.43 -23.08 32.66
N GLN A 220 -28.69 -23.57 31.45
CA GLN A 220 -29.69 -24.63 31.20
C GLN A 220 -29.29 -25.97 31.83
N LYS A 221 -27.99 -26.28 31.86
CA LYS A 221 -27.48 -27.52 32.46
C LYS A 221 -27.53 -27.53 33.99
N ILE A 222 -27.39 -26.35 34.62
CA ILE A 222 -27.42 -26.22 36.08
C ILE A 222 -28.86 -26.22 36.60
N GLY A 223 -29.82 -25.64 35.85
CA GLY A 223 -31.24 -25.66 36.23
C GLY A 223 -31.96 -27.00 36.00
N SER A 224 -31.35 -27.95 35.28
CA SER A 224 -31.92 -29.29 35.05
C SER A 224 -31.46 -30.34 36.08
N ASP A 225 -30.49 -30.01 36.93
CA ASP A 225 -29.96 -30.90 37.97
C ASP A 225 -30.57 -30.58 39.37
N GLU A 226 -31.49 -29.62 39.48
CA GLU A 226 -32.14 -29.19 40.74
C GLU A 226 -33.65 -29.54 40.87
N ASP A 227 -34.23 -30.27 39.90
CA ASP A 227 -35.60 -30.83 39.94
C ASP A 227 -35.58 -32.37 39.89
#